data_AF-A0A959EFN3-F1
#
_entry.id   AF-A0A959EFN3-F1
#
_cell.length_a   1.000
_cell.length_b   1.000
_cell.length_c   1.000
_cell.angle_alpha   90.00
_cell.angle_beta   90.00
_cell.angle_gamma   90.00
#
_symmetry.space_group_name_H-M   'P 1'
#
loop_
_entity.id
_entity.type
_entity.pdbx_description
1 polymer ?
#
loop_
_entity_poly.entity_id
_entity_poly.type
_entity_poly.pdbx_seq_one_letter_code
_entity_poly.pdbx_strand_id
1 'polypeptide(L)'
;HAFFEEQYTALSISIDDIAERIRSLGFFAPGSMEEFKAYARLEETQHLNGNAQQMLENLLQDHEAIIQSLRKDQEAALEQYGDAGTQDFLIGLMEAHEKHAWMLRAHLS
;
A
#
# COMPACT_ATOMS: atom_id res chain seq x y z
N HIS A 1 -4.45 -19.45 2.70
CA HIS A 1 -4.94 -18.72 3.88
C HIS A 1 -3.77 -18.08 4.62
N ALA A 2 -2.85 -18.87 5.21
CA ALA A 2 -1.69 -18.35 5.95
C ALA A 2 -0.90 -17.25 5.21
N PHE A 3 -0.59 -17.45 3.92
CA PHE A 3 0.08 -16.41 3.13
C PHE A 3 -0.70 -15.09 3.05
N PHE A 4 -2.03 -15.13 2.88
CA PHE A 4 -2.85 -13.91 2.89
C PHE A 4 -2.91 -13.27 4.29
N GLU A 5 -2.83 -14.06 5.36
CA GLU A 5 -2.76 -13.58 6.74
C GLU A 5 -1.48 -12.81 7.05
N GLU A 6 -0.35 -13.28 6.53
CA GLU A 6 0.89 -12.53 6.58
C GLU A 6 0.76 -11.17 5.86
N GLN A 7 0.08 -11.14 4.70
CA GLN A 7 -0.13 -9.91 3.92
C GLN A 7 -1.01 -8.90 4.67
N TYR A 8 -2.22 -9.28 5.11
CA TYR A 8 -3.11 -8.32 5.77
C TYR A 8 -2.59 -7.88 7.14
N THR A 9 -1.79 -8.71 7.82
CA THR A 9 -1.11 -8.32 9.07
C THR A 9 -0.03 -7.27 8.82
N ALA A 10 0.79 -7.46 7.78
CA ALA A 10 1.79 -6.47 7.40
C ALA A 10 1.15 -5.14 6.96
N LEU A 11 0.07 -5.21 6.17
CA LEU A 11 -0.69 -4.03 5.76
C LEU A 11 -1.34 -3.30 6.94
N SER A 12 -1.79 -4.00 7.99
CA SER A 12 -2.36 -3.35 9.16
C SER A 12 -1.34 -2.48 9.90
N ILE A 13 -0.08 -2.93 9.95
CA ILE A 13 1.02 -2.15 10.53
C ILE A 13 1.27 -0.90 9.67
N SER A 14 1.37 -1.07 8.35
CA SER A 14 1.55 0.07 7.44
C SER A 14 0.42 1.09 7.53
N ILE A 15 -0.83 0.66 7.73
CA ILE A 15 -1.98 1.57 7.89
C ILE A 15 -1.82 2.45 9.13
N ASP A 16 -1.40 1.86 10.25
CA ASP A 16 -1.16 2.59 11.49
C ASP A 16 -0.01 3.59 11.33
N ASP A 17 1.12 3.16 10.77
CA ASP A 17 2.27 4.01 10.51
C ASP A 17 1.92 5.20 9.60
N ILE A 18 1.10 4.99 8.57
CA ILE A 18 0.60 6.07 7.69
C ILE A 18 -0.28 7.04 8.48
N ALA A 19 -1.21 6.53 9.29
CA ALA A 19 -2.08 7.37 10.11
C ALA A 19 -1.26 8.20 11.11
N GLU A 20 -0.29 7.59 11.79
CA GLU A 20 0.63 8.28 12.70
C GLU A 20 1.47 9.33 11.97
N ARG A 21 1.97 9.03 10.77
CA ARG A 21 2.69 10.00 9.94
C ARG A 21 1.82 11.23 9.65
N ILE A 22 0.57 11.04 9.24
CA ILE A 22 -0.38 12.15 9.00
C ILE A 22 -0.60 12.96 10.29
N ARG A 23 -0.81 12.29 11.43
CA ARG A 23 -1.01 12.93 12.74
C ARG A 23 0.23 13.72 13.18
N SER A 24 1.43 13.20 12.92
CA SER A 24 2.71 13.85 13.26
C SER A 24 2.92 15.17 12.51
N LEU A 25 2.33 15.30 11.31
CA LEU A 25 2.33 16.53 10.51
C LEU A 25 1.24 17.53 10.93
N GLY A 26 0.42 17.19 11.95
CA GLY A 26 -0.61 18.07 12.51
C GLY A 26 -2.00 17.93 11.88
N PHE A 27 -2.20 16.99 10.96
CA PHE A 27 -3.48 16.75 10.28
C PHE A 27 -4.24 15.58 10.92
N PHE A 28 -5.55 15.46 10.68
CA PHE A 28 -6.32 14.29 11.10
C PHE A 28 -6.24 13.19 10.03
N ALA A 29 -5.95 11.96 10.46
CA ALA A 29 -5.95 10.82 9.55
C ALA A 29 -7.40 10.46 9.14
N PRO A 30 -7.65 10.13 7.86
CA PRO A 30 -8.94 9.62 7.42
C PRO A 30 -9.34 8.36 8.21
N GLY A 31 -10.62 8.23 8.53
CA GLY A 31 -11.11 7.13 9.39
C GLY A 31 -12.43 6.51 8.93
N SER A 32 -13.10 7.09 7.94
CA SER A 32 -14.35 6.60 7.40
C SER A 32 -14.15 5.87 6.07
N MET A 33 -15.04 4.92 5.80
CA MET A 33 -15.04 4.19 4.51
C MET A 33 -15.28 5.12 3.32
N GLU A 34 -16.03 6.22 3.51
CA GLU A 34 -16.25 7.23 2.47
C GLU A 34 -14.94 7.94 2.10
N GLU A 35 -14.15 8.36 3.09
CA GLU A 35 -12.84 8.98 2.84
C GLU A 35 -11.88 7.99 2.18
N PHE A 36 -11.81 6.75 2.66
CA PHE A 36 -10.95 5.73 2.04
C PHE A 36 -11.31 5.50 0.57
N LYS A 37 -12.61 5.42 0.25
CA LYS A 37 -13.08 5.28 -1.13
C LYS A 37 -12.76 6.51 -1.98
N ALA A 38 -12.86 7.71 -1.42
CA ALA A 38 -12.54 8.95 -2.13
C ALA A 38 -11.04 9.09 -2.43
N TYR A 39 -10.16 8.56 -1.58
CA TYR A 39 -8.71 8.63 -1.73
C TYR A 39 -8.08 7.40 -2.40
N ALA A 40 -8.82 6.29 -2.54
CA ALA A 40 -8.32 5.07 -3.14
C ALA A 40 -7.84 5.30 -4.59
N ARG A 41 -6.67 4.75 -4.91
CA ARG A 41 -6.11 4.70 -6.27
C ARG A 41 -6.18 3.29 -6.88
N LEU A 42 -6.77 2.35 -6.14
CA LEU A 42 -7.02 0.98 -6.56
C LEU A 42 -8.53 0.78 -6.74
N GLU A 43 -8.89 -0.15 -7.61
CA GLU A 43 -10.28 -0.54 -7.83
C GLU A 43 -10.63 -1.78 -7.01
N GLU A 44 -11.84 -1.83 -6.45
CA GLU A 44 -12.32 -3.04 -5.78
C GLU A 44 -12.54 -4.16 -6.80
N THR A 45 -12.00 -5.35 -6.51
CA THR A 45 -12.33 -6.54 -7.27
C THR A 45 -13.63 -7.16 -6.75
N GLN A 46 -14.51 -7.58 -7.66
CA GLN A 46 -15.68 -8.40 -7.28
C GLN A 46 -15.28 -9.74 -6.65
N HIS A 47 -16.22 -10.40 -5.99
CA HIS A 47 -15.96 -11.70 -5.35
C HIS A 47 -15.43 -12.75 -6.36
N LEU A 48 -14.24 -13.30 -6.10
CA LEU A 48 -13.54 -14.22 -7.00
C LEU A 48 -13.95 -15.71 -6.85
N ASN A 49 -14.98 -15.99 -6.05
CA ASN A 49 -15.55 -17.34 -5.86
C ASN A 49 -14.52 -18.42 -5.49
N GLY A 50 -13.47 -18.05 -4.74
CA GLY A 50 -12.42 -18.96 -4.30
C GLY A 50 -11.34 -19.27 -5.33
N ASN A 51 -11.28 -18.55 -6.47
CA ASN A 51 -10.18 -18.68 -7.41
C ASN A 51 -8.87 -18.09 -6.83
N ALA A 52 -8.10 -18.94 -6.15
CA ALA A 52 -6.88 -18.53 -5.46
C ALA A 52 -5.80 -17.96 -6.39
N GLN A 53 -5.69 -18.46 -7.62
CA GLN A 53 -4.71 -17.95 -8.57
C GLN A 53 -5.04 -16.51 -8.99
N GLN A 54 -6.31 -16.24 -9.35
CA GLN A 54 -6.74 -14.87 -9.66
C GLN A 54 -6.58 -13.92 -8.47
N MET A 55 -6.81 -14.41 -7.24
CA MET A 55 -6.60 -13.60 -6.03
C MET A 55 -5.13 -13.19 -5.86
N LEU A 56 -4.18 -14.10 -6.13
CA LEU A 56 -2.75 -13.81 -6.07
C LEU A 56 -2.30 -12.86 -7.19
N GLU A 57 -2.83 -13.05 -8.40
CA GLU A 57 -2.56 -12.17 -9.54
C GLU A 57 -3.06 -10.75 -9.30
N ASN A 58 -4.28 -10.59 -8.79
CA ASN A 58 -4.84 -9.27 -8.44
C ASN A 58 -4.02 -8.62 -7.34
N LEU A 59 -3.70 -9.35 -6.28
CA LEU A 59 -2.90 -8.81 -5.18
C LEU A 59 -1.50 -8.37 -5.66
N LEU A 60 -0.87 -9.12 -6.57
CA LEU A 60 0.40 -8.70 -7.18
C LEU A 60 0.24 -7.39 -7.96
N GLN A 61 -0.80 -7.27 -8.79
CA GLN A 61 -1.07 -6.06 -9.55
C GLN A 61 -1.30 -4.85 -8.63
N ASP A 62 -2.01 -5.03 -7.52
CA ASP A 62 -2.26 -3.98 -6.53
C ASP A 62 -0.95 -3.51 -5.88
N HIS A 63 -0.08 -4.43 -5.45
CA HIS A 63 1.25 -4.06 -4.94
C HIS A 63 2.06 -3.28 -5.97
N GLU A 64 2.08 -3.71 -7.23
CA GLU A 64 2.82 -3.04 -8.31
C GLU A 64 2.25 -1.64 -8.63
N ALA A 65 0.93 -1.46 -8.60
CA ALA A 65 0.29 -0.16 -8.76
C ALA A 65 0.59 0.79 -7.59
N ILE A 66 0.61 0.27 -6.36
CA ILE A 66 1.02 1.05 -5.17
C ILE A 66 2.48 1.48 -5.30
N ILE A 67 3.40 0.59 -5.67
CA ILE A 67 4.83 0.91 -5.86
C ILE A 67 5.00 2.06 -6.86
N GLN A 68 4.30 2.00 -8.00
CA GLN A 68 4.36 3.09 -9.00
C GLN A 68 3.85 4.42 -8.45
N SER A 69 2.82 4.39 -7.59
CA SER A 69 2.28 5.59 -6.94
C SER A 69 3.27 6.15 -5.92
N LEU A 70 3.84 5.29 -5.06
CA LEU A 70 4.82 5.69 -4.04
C LEU A 70 6.09 6.29 -4.66
N ARG A 71 6.56 5.78 -5.81
CA ARG A 71 7.70 6.38 -6.54
C ARG A 71 7.45 7.84 -6.91
N LYS A 72 6.24 8.18 -7.33
CA LYS A 72 5.86 9.55 -7.67
C LYS A 72 5.64 10.40 -6.41
N ASP A 73 4.96 9.83 -5.42
CA ASP A 73 4.61 10.53 -4.19
C ASP A 73 5.86 10.90 -3.36
N GLN A 74 6.88 10.03 -3.31
CA GLN A 74 8.14 10.31 -2.61
C GLN A 74 8.94 11.43 -3.30
N GLU A 75 8.97 11.47 -4.64
CA GLU A 75 9.58 12.57 -5.39
C GLU A 75 8.87 13.88 -5.07
N ALA A 76 7.54 13.88 -5.13
CA ALA A 76 6.73 15.06 -4.82
C ALA A 76 6.93 15.54 -3.36
N ALA A 77 7.00 14.62 -2.40
CA ALA A 77 7.22 14.93 -0.99
C ALA A 77 8.48 15.80 -0.79
N LEU A 78 9.59 15.41 -1.43
CA LEU A 78 10.82 16.19 -1.35
C LEU A 78 10.80 17.41 -2.28
N GLU A 79 10.57 17.22 -3.58
CA GLU A 79 10.81 18.24 -4.59
C GLU A 79 9.80 19.38 -4.53
N GLN A 80 8.55 19.09 -4.19
CA GLN A 80 7.46 20.08 -4.17
C GLN A 80 7.22 20.65 -2.77
N TYR A 81 7.33 19.80 -1.74
CA TYR A 81 6.97 20.18 -0.38
C TYR A 81 8.16 20.33 0.57
N GLY A 82 9.37 19.94 0.15
CA GLY A 82 10.58 19.99 0.98
C GLY A 82 10.55 19.04 2.18
N ASP A 83 9.70 18.01 2.15
CA ASP A 83 9.47 17.08 3.27
C ASP A 83 10.28 15.79 3.09
N ALA A 84 11.57 15.88 3.44
CA ALA A 84 12.49 14.73 3.41
C ALA A 84 12.06 13.59 4.35
N GLY A 85 11.33 13.90 5.44
CA GLY A 85 10.87 12.87 6.38
C GLY A 85 9.74 12.02 5.79
N THR A 86 8.82 12.64 5.05
CA THR A 86 7.76 11.90 4.35
C THR A 86 8.33 11.17 3.16
N GLN A 87 9.31 11.74 2.46
CA GLN A 87 10.01 11.02 1.41
C GLN A 87 10.63 9.71 1.93
N ASP A 88 11.45 9.77 2.99
CA ASP A 88 12.10 8.59 3.58
C ASP A 88 11.06 7.54 4.03
N PHE A 89 9.99 7.99 4.68
CA PHE A 89 8.87 7.14 5.06
C PHE A 89 8.25 6.42 3.85
N LEU A 90 7.96 7.14 2.76
CA LEU A 90 7.37 6.57 1.55
C LEU A 90 8.32 5.61 0.83
N ILE A 91 9.63 5.84 0.89
CA ILE A 91 10.65 4.92 0.36
C ILE A 91 10.61 3.60 1.15
N GLY A 92 10.62 3.66 2.49
CA GLY A 92 10.53 2.45 3.33
C GLY A 92 9.24 1.66 3.09
N LEU A 93 8.10 2.37 2.96
CA LEU A 93 6.83 1.75 2.61
C LEU A 93 6.89 1.07 1.22
N MET A 94 7.50 1.72 0.24
CA MET A 94 7.69 1.18 -1.11
C MET A 94 8.52 -0.11 -1.09
N GLU A 95 9.63 -0.16 -0.36
CA GLU A 95 10.46 -1.35 -0.22
C GLU A 95 9.68 -2.53 0.37
N ALA A 96 8.81 -2.27 1.35
CA ALA A 96 7.92 -3.29 1.89
C ALA A 96 6.98 -3.85 0.82
N HIS A 97 6.30 -3.00 0.02
CA HIS A 97 5.46 -3.45 -1.08
C HIS A 97 6.26 -4.22 -2.16
N GLU A 98 7.49 -3.80 -2.48
CA GLU A 98 8.38 -4.51 -3.43
C GLU A 98 8.73 -5.92 -2.94
N LYS A 99 8.97 -6.08 -1.63
CA LYS A 99 9.18 -7.39 -0.98
C LYS A 99 7.94 -8.28 -1.08
N HIS A 100 6.76 -7.75 -0.82
CA HIS A 100 5.50 -8.49 -0.98
C HIS A 100 5.27 -8.91 -2.43
N ALA A 101 5.47 -8.00 -3.39
CA ALA A 101 5.37 -8.29 -4.82
C ALA A 101 6.35 -9.40 -5.25
N TRP A 102 7.57 -9.41 -4.71
CA TRP A 102 8.53 -10.49 -4.95
C TRP A 102 8.02 -11.84 -4.43
N MET A 103 7.51 -11.89 -3.19
CA MET A 103 6.95 -13.12 -2.63
C MET A 103 5.76 -13.63 -3.47
N LEU A 104 4.89 -12.74 -3.93
CA LEU A 104 3.76 -13.07 -4.79
C LEU A 104 4.20 -13.65 -6.13
N ARG A 105 5.20 -13.04 -6.79
CA ARG A 105 5.79 -13.58 -8.03
C ARG A 105 6.37 -14.98 -7.82
N ALA A 106 6.99 -15.24 -6.67
CA ALA A 106 7.53 -16.56 -6.33
C ALA A 106 6.44 -17.62 -6.05
N HIS A 107 5.21 -17.22 -5.70
CA HIS A 107 4.07 -18.13 -5.54
C HIS A 107 3.35 -18.42 -6.86
N LEU A 108 3.44 -17.50 -7.82
CA LEU A 108 2.82 -17.63 -9.15
C LEU A 108 3.73 -18.30 -10.19
N SER A 109 5.01 -18.50 -9.86
CA SER A 109 6.01 -19.16 -10.71
C SER A 109 5.91 -20.68 -10.72
#